data_AF-A0AAV6CAU2-F1
#
_entry.id   AF-A0AAV6CAU2-F1
#
_cell.length_a   1.000
_cell.length_b   1.000
_cell.length_c   1.000
_cell.angle_alpha   90.00
_cell.angle_beta   90.00
_cell.angle_gamma   90.00
#
_symmetry.space_group_name_H-M   'P 1'
#
loop_
_entity.id
_entity.type
_entity.pdbx_description
1 polymer ?
#
loop_
_entity_poly.entity_id
_entity_poly.type
_entity_poly.pdbx_seq_one_letter_code
_entity_poly.pdbx_strand_id
1 'polypeptide(L)'
;MEEDIERVLGIRPEKLENLEPSPTAPEIEEKSVWSFQGRIGRGSFWARMLLLWGIGIVVALVGGALEEAAESLAPLAVLAALIYLAWMVFAVWISLAIQVKRWHDMNHSGLAVLWNFTIIAMPIVFVMLGFVRGTDGPNKYGSDPLRHGVTLGPTG
;
A
#
# COMPACT_ATOMS: atom_id res chain seq x y z
N MET A 1 15.74 -7.03 -34.78
CA MET A 1 15.51 -6.61 -33.38
C MET A 1 15.53 -5.09 -33.26
N GLU A 2 16.52 -4.41 -33.85
CA GLU A 2 16.59 -2.93 -33.86
C GLU A 2 15.50 -2.27 -34.71
N GLU A 3 15.15 -2.84 -35.88
CA GLU A 3 14.08 -2.31 -36.75
C GLU A 3 12.69 -2.29 -36.08
N ASP A 4 12.39 -3.26 -35.20
CA ASP A 4 11.10 -3.29 -34.50
C ASP A 4 10.98 -2.20 -33.42
N ILE A 5 12.10 -1.82 -32.80
CA ILE A 5 12.14 -0.77 -31.76
C ILE A 5 11.89 0.60 -32.38
N GLU A 6 12.52 0.88 -33.54
CA GLU A 6 12.32 2.14 -34.26
C GLU A 6 10.89 2.28 -34.77
N ARG A 7 10.28 1.18 -35.25
CA ARG A 7 8.91 1.18 -35.78
C ARG A 7 7.84 1.40 -34.71
N VAL A 8 8.04 0.89 -33.51
CA VAL A 8 7.07 1.00 -32.40
C VAL A 8 7.18 2.34 -31.68
N LEU A 9 8.40 2.84 -31.47
CA LEU A 9 8.63 4.04 -30.65
C LEU A 9 8.94 5.29 -31.48
N GLY A 10 9.22 5.17 -32.78
CA GLY A 10 9.61 6.29 -33.63
C GLY A 10 10.94 6.94 -33.24
N ILE A 11 11.73 6.25 -32.39
CA ILE A 11 12.99 6.73 -31.85
C ILE A 11 14.09 5.83 -32.38
N ARG A 12 15.09 6.44 -33.02
CA ARG A 12 16.26 5.74 -33.56
C ARG A 12 17.11 5.15 -32.42
N PRO A 13 17.64 3.93 -32.57
CA PRO A 13 18.35 3.22 -31.52
C PRO A 13 19.57 3.97 -30.99
N GLU A 14 20.29 4.73 -31.84
CA GLU A 14 21.44 5.53 -31.39
C GLU A 14 21.05 6.66 -30.44
N LYS A 15 19.78 7.09 -30.43
CA LYS A 15 19.29 8.05 -29.43
C LYS A 15 19.06 7.37 -28.09
N LEU A 16 18.69 6.09 -28.05
CA LEU A 16 18.43 5.34 -26.83
C LEU A 16 19.73 5.10 -26.03
N GLU A 17 20.83 4.85 -26.74
CA GLU A 17 22.16 4.66 -26.13
C GLU A 17 22.67 5.95 -25.44
N ASN A 18 22.23 7.11 -25.93
CA ASN A 18 22.58 8.42 -25.39
C ASN A 18 21.50 9.01 -24.45
N LEU A 19 20.44 8.26 -24.13
CA LEU A 19 19.53 8.63 -23.05
C LEU A 19 20.23 8.33 -21.74
N GLU A 20 20.86 9.34 -21.14
CA GLU A 20 21.14 9.25 -19.71
C GLU A 20 19.80 9.01 -19.00
N PRO A 21 19.70 7.99 -18.13
CA PRO A 21 18.49 7.79 -17.35
C PRO A 21 18.20 9.10 -16.65
N SER A 22 17.01 9.67 -16.90
CA SER A 22 16.63 10.95 -16.31
C SER A 22 16.97 10.92 -14.82
N PRO A 23 17.63 11.93 -14.25
CA PRO A 23 17.85 12.00 -12.81
C PRO A 23 16.53 12.04 -12.02
N THR A 24 15.40 12.23 -12.71
CA THR A 24 14.03 12.15 -12.21
C THR A 24 13.24 10.97 -12.81
N ALA A 25 13.89 10.04 -13.52
CA ALA A 25 13.28 8.77 -13.90
C ALA A 25 12.67 8.22 -12.60
N PRO A 26 11.37 7.86 -12.60
CA PRO A 26 10.70 7.50 -11.36
C PRO A 26 11.43 6.30 -10.80
N GLU A 27 12.33 6.57 -9.85
CA GLU A 27 12.84 5.62 -8.88
C GLU A 27 11.57 4.92 -8.46
N ILE A 28 11.45 3.65 -8.87
CA ILE A 28 10.21 2.88 -8.76
C ILE A 28 9.77 3.11 -7.32
N GLU A 29 8.77 3.97 -7.13
CA GLU A 29 8.44 4.51 -5.81
C GLU A 29 7.84 3.31 -5.10
N GLU A 30 8.71 2.52 -4.48
CA GLU A 30 8.41 1.15 -4.16
C GLU A 30 7.30 1.26 -3.12
N LYS A 31 6.11 0.77 -3.48
CA LYS A 31 4.90 0.82 -2.64
C LYS A 31 5.05 -0.17 -1.48
N SER A 32 6.09 0.03 -0.68
CA SER A 32 6.55 -0.77 0.43
C SER A 32 5.60 -0.62 1.61
N VAL A 33 5.32 -1.74 2.28
CA VAL A 33 4.50 -1.78 3.50
C VAL A 33 5.34 -1.56 4.76
N TRP A 34 6.67 -1.46 4.61
CA TRP A 34 7.62 -1.28 5.70
C TRP A 34 7.89 0.19 6.03
N SER A 35 7.30 1.11 5.27
CA SER A 35 7.43 2.55 5.46
C SER A 35 6.06 3.21 5.48
N PHE A 36 5.97 4.39 6.11
CA PHE A 36 4.79 5.26 6.06
C PHE A 36 4.82 6.25 4.88
N GLN A 37 5.92 6.29 4.13
CA GLN A 37 6.11 7.22 3.01
C GLN A 37 5.37 6.77 1.75
N GLY A 38 5.02 7.74 0.90
CA GLY A 38 4.34 7.49 -0.36
C GLY A 38 2.82 7.59 -0.26
N ARG A 39 2.17 7.24 -1.37
CA ARG A 39 0.72 7.34 -1.58
C ARG A 39 0.14 6.02 -2.06
N ILE A 40 -1.11 5.75 -1.67
CA ILE A 40 -1.86 4.60 -2.18
C ILE A 40 -3.24 5.03 -2.64
N GLY A 41 -3.58 4.69 -3.87
CA GLY A 41 -4.91 4.91 -4.42
C GLY A 41 -5.94 3.92 -3.85
N ARG A 42 -7.23 4.25 -3.99
CA ARG A 42 -8.36 3.49 -3.44
C ARG A 42 -8.37 1.99 -3.77
N GLY A 43 -8.04 1.62 -5.01
CA GLY A 43 -8.05 0.21 -5.43
C GLY A 43 -6.98 -0.61 -4.72
N SER A 44 -5.75 -0.09 -4.67
CA SER A 44 -4.66 -0.73 -3.93
C SER A 44 -4.88 -0.72 -2.42
N PHE A 45 -5.52 0.33 -1.88
CA PHE A 45 -5.95 0.39 -0.48
C PHE A 45 -6.87 -0.78 -0.14
N TRP A 46 -7.97 -0.95 -0.90
CA TRP A 46 -8.92 -2.04 -0.67
C TRP A 46 -8.30 -3.41 -0.90
N ALA A 47 -7.53 -3.61 -1.96
CA ALA A 47 -6.88 -4.89 -2.22
C ALA A 47 -6.00 -5.34 -1.03
N ARG A 48 -5.21 -4.43 -0.47
CA ARG A 48 -4.33 -4.74 0.67
C ARG A 48 -5.09 -4.87 1.99
N MET A 49 -6.12 -4.06 2.24
CA MET A 49 -6.98 -4.20 3.43
C MET A 49 -7.75 -5.51 3.43
N LEU A 50 -8.39 -5.85 2.31
CA LEU A 50 -9.14 -7.11 2.18
C LEU A 50 -8.23 -8.32 2.31
N LEU A 51 -7.02 -8.27 1.71
CA LEU A 51 -6.03 -9.32 1.90
C LEU A 51 -5.64 -9.47 3.38
N LEU A 52 -5.36 -8.35 4.06
CA LEU A 52 -4.98 -8.36 5.47
C LEU A 52 -6.10 -8.93 6.36
N TRP A 53 -7.35 -8.52 6.12
CA TRP A 53 -8.52 -9.05 6.84
C TRP A 53 -8.75 -10.54 6.54
N GLY A 54 -8.61 -10.96 5.29
CA GLY A 54 -8.74 -12.36 4.89
C GLY A 54 -7.73 -13.26 5.59
N ILE A 55 -6.44 -12.85 5.60
CA ILE A 55 -5.42 -13.59 6.36
C ILE A 55 -5.73 -13.55 7.86
N GLY A 56 -6.20 -12.41 8.38
CA GLY A 56 -6.60 -12.28 9.79
C GLY A 56 -7.72 -13.25 10.20
N ILE A 57 -8.72 -13.45 9.34
CA ILE A 57 -9.78 -14.44 9.55
C ILE A 57 -9.19 -15.84 9.61
N VAL A 58 -8.32 -16.21 8.66
CA VAL A 58 -7.68 -17.53 8.65
C VAL A 58 -6.85 -17.75 9.92
N VAL A 59 -6.05 -16.76 10.34
CA VAL A 59 -5.24 -16.85 11.56
C VAL A 59 -6.14 -17.00 12.80
N ALA A 60 -7.26 -16.27 12.87
CA ALA A 60 -8.20 -16.39 13.99
C ALA A 60 -8.86 -17.78 14.04
N LEU A 61 -9.30 -18.32 12.91
CA LEU A 61 -9.90 -19.66 12.83
C LEU A 61 -8.90 -20.76 13.20
N VAL A 62 -7.69 -20.69 12.66
CA VAL A 62 -6.62 -21.64 12.99
C VAL A 62 -6.20 -21.50 14.45
N GLY A 63 -6.07 -20.27 14.95
CA GLY A 63 -5.74 -20.00 16.34
C GLY A 63 -6.76 -20.59 17.31
N GLY A 64 -8.05 -20.37 17.06
CA GLY A 64 -9.13 -20.94 17.88
C GLY A 64 -9.14 -22.47 17.85
N ALA A 65 -9.00 -23.08 16.67
CA ALA A 65 -8.93 -24.54 16.55
C ALA A 65 -7.71 -25.14 17.27
N LEU A 66 -6.56 -24.46 17.23
CA LEU A 66 -5.35 -24.87 17.95
C LEU A 66 -5.50 -24.72 19.46
N GLU A 67 -6.15 -23.66 19.93
CA GLU A 67 -6.44 -23.45 21.35
C GLU A 67 -7.35 -24.55 21.89
N GLU A 68 -8.44 -24.87 21.18
CA GLU A 68 -9.33 -26.00 21.52
C GLU A 68 -8.58 -27.34 21.56
N ALA A 69 -7.72 -27.61 20.57
CA ALA A 69 -6.92 -28.84 20.54
C ALA A 69 -5.85 -28.91 21.65
N ALA A 70 -5.43 -27.76 22.17
CA ALA A 70 -4.37 -27.63 23.17
C ALA A 70 -4.88 -27.52 24.62
N GLU A 71 -6.16 -27.74 24.88
CA GLU A 71 -6.80 -27.54 26.19
C GLU A 71 -6.08 -28.24 27.35
N SER A 72 -5.40 -29.37 27.08
CA SER A 72 -4.60 -30.13 28.07
C SER A 72 -3.08 -29.98 27.93
N LEU A 73 -2.60 -29.20 26.95
CA LEU A 73 -1.19 -29.04 26.60
C LEU A 73 -0.74 -27.57 26.76
N ALA A 74 -0.48 -27.16 28.00
CA ALA A 74 -0.12 -25.77 28.32
C ALA A 74 1.01 -25.16 27.45
N PRO A 75 2.12 -25.87 27.12
CA PRO A 75 3.15 -25.30 26.25
C PRO A 75 2.67 -24.99 24.83
N LEU A 76 1.75 -25.80 24.29
CA LEU A 76 1.20 -25.61 22.96
C LEU A 76 0.24 -24.42 22.92
N ALA A 77 -0.59 -24.25 23.96
CA ALA A 77 -1.47 -23.10 24.11
C ALA A 77 -0.68 -21.77 24.18
N VAL A 78 0.42 -21.73 24.95
CA VAL A 78 1.29 -20.56 25.02
C VAL A 78 1.92 -20.25 23.66
N LEU A 79 2.39 -21.25 22.93
CA LEU A 79 2.97 -21.06 21.59
C LEU A 79 1.93 -20.50 20.60
N ALA A 80 0.71 -21.03 20.59
CA ALA A 80 -0.39 -20.53 19.75
C ALA A 80 -0.73 -19.07 20.06
N ALA A 81 -0.80 -18.70 21.35
CA ALA A 81 -1.03 -17.33 21.78
C ALA A 81 0.10 -16.37 21.33
N LEU A 82 1.36 -16.80 21.39
CA LEU A 82 2.50 -15.99 20.93
C LEU A 82 2.49 -15.79 19.41
N ILE A 83 2.14 -16.82 18.64
CA ILE A 83 1.99 -16.71 17.18
C ILE A 83 0.86 -15.72 16.84
N TYR A 84 -0.27 -15.82 17.54
CA TYR A 84 -1.39 -14.90 17.35
C TYR A 84 -1.00 -13.46 17.70
N LEU A 85 -0.29 -13.24 18.81
CA LEU A 85 0.22 -11.93 19.20
C LEU A 85 1.18 -11.35 18.15
N ALA A 86 2.12 -12.16 17.64
CA ALA A 86 3.05 -11.73 16.61
C ALA A 86 2.31 -11.32 15.32
N TRP A 87 1.29 -12.10 14.92
CA TRP A 87 0.41 -11.75 13.81
C TRP A 87 -0.32 -10.42 14.06
N MET A 88 -0.86 -10.20 15.25
CA MET A 88 -1.57 -8.97 15.60
C MET A 88 -0.67 -7.74 15.48
N VAL A 89 0.56 -7.81 16.00
CA VAL A 89 1.54 -6.71 15.89
C VAL A 89 1.87 -6.43 14.42
N PHE A 90 2.11 -7.48 13.63
CA PHE A 90 2.35 -7.35 12.20
C PHE A 90 1.15 -6.72 11.48
N ALA A 91 -0.07 -7.20 11.74
CA ALA A 91 -1.28 -6.70 11.09
C ALA A 91 -1.55 -5.23 11.43
N VAL A 92 -1.34 -4.82 12.68
CA VAL A 92 -1.46 -3.42 13.10
C VAL A 92 -0.46 -2.55 12.34
N TRP A 93 0.80 -2.96 12.24
CA TRP A 93 1.82 -2.21 11.50
C TRP A 93 1.43 -2.01 10.04
N ILE A 94 1.08 -3.10 9.35
CA ILE A 94 0.72 -3.07 7.92
C ILE A 94 -0.53 -2.22 7.70
N SER A 95 -1.53 -2.35 8.59
CA SER A 95 -2.75 -1.56 8.56
C SER A 95 -2.48 -0.06 8.71
N LEU A 96 -1.64 0.33 9.67
CA LEU A 96 -1.24 1.72 9.86
C LEU A 96 -0.47 2.25 8.64
N ALA A 97 0.49 1.48 8.12
CA ALA A 97 1.29 1.87 6.97
C ALA A 97 0.45 2.10 5.72
N ILE A 98 -0.62 1.32 5.51
CA ILE A 98 -1.55 1.50 4.39
C ILE A 98 -2.46 2.70 4.61
N GLN A 99 -3.03 2.85 5.82
CA GLN A 99 -3.94 3.96 6.13
C GLN A 99 -3.24 5.32 6.11
N VAL A 100 -2.01 5.42 6.62
CA VAL A 100 -1.20 6.64 6.53
C VAL A 100 -0.95 7.04 5.08
N LYS A 101 -0.56 6.10 4.21
CA LYS A 101 -0.40 6.37 2.77
C LYS A 101 -1.71 6.78 2.10
N ARG A 102 -2.85 6.30 2.60
CA ARG A 102 -4.18 6.68 2.09
C ARG A 102 -4.52 8.11 2.50
N TRP A 103 -4.19 8.52 3.73
CA TRP A 103 -4.28 9.90 4.19
C TRP A 103 -3.36 10.84 3.40
N HIS A 104 -2.12 10.42 3.14
CA HIS A 104 -1.17 11.13 2.29
C HIS A 104 -1.69 11.33 0.85
N ASP A 105 -2.39 10.33 0.29
CA ASP A 105 -3.00 10.45 -1.03
C ASP A 105 -4.10 11.52 -1.08
N MET A 106 -4.72 11.87 0.04
CA MET A 106 -5.65 12.99 0.18
C MET A 106 -4.96 14.29 0.69
N ASN A 107 -3.62 14.33 0.67
CA ASN A 107 -2.78 15.45 1.12
C ASN A 107 -2.95 15.83 2.61
N HIS A 108 -3.40 14.89 3.43
CA HIS A 108 -3.39 15.02 4.89
C HIS A 108 -2.09 14.49 5.49
N SER A 109 -1.79 14.91 6.72
CA SER A 109 -0.66 14.34 7.48
C SER A 109 -0.94 12.91 7.90
N GLY A 110 0.11 12.09 8.05
CA GLY A 110 -0.01 10.73 8.55
C GLY A 110 -0.64 10.63 9.95
N LEU A 111 -0.54 11.70 10.75
CA LEU A 111 -1.23 11.79 12.05
C LEU A 111 -2.76 11.75 11.93
N ALA A 112 -3.33 12.02 10.75
CA ALA A 112 -4.77 11.87 10.52
C ALA A 112 -5.26 10.42 10.75
N VAL A 113 -4.36 9.42 10.74
CA VAL A 113 -4.68 8.04 11.12
C VAL A 113 -5.24 7.91 12.55
N LEU A 114 -4.96 8.88 13.43
CA LEU A 114 -5.50 8.89 14.79
C LEU A 114 -7.02 9.01 14.82
N TRP A 115 -7.64 9.63 13.81
CA TRP A 115 -9.09 9.71 13.69
C TRP A 115 -9.74 8.33 13.55
N ASN A 116 -9.02 7.35 13.02
CA ASN A 116 -9.49 5.98 12.81
C ASN A 116 -9.80 5.27 14.15
N PHE A 117 -9.24 5.74 15.26
CA PHE A 117 -9.43 5.17 16.60
C PHE A 117 -10.57 5.83 17.38
N THR A 118 -11.24 6.83 16.82
CA THR A 118 -12.37 7.50 17.48
C THR A 118 -13.68 6.86 17.03
N ILE A 119 -14.53 6.45 17.98
CA ILE A 119 -15.81 5.79 17.68
C ILE A 119 -16.69 6.69 16.80
N ILE A 120 -16.71 8.00 17.06
CA ILE A 120 -17.57 8.97 16.36
C ILE A 120 -17.07 9.22 14.92
N ALA A 121 -15.76 9.37 14.70
CA ALA A 121 -15.25 9.67 13.36
C ALA A 121 -15.07 8.41 12.50
N MET A 122 -15.04 7.22 13.10
CA MET A 122 -14.83 5.94 12.40
C MET A 122 -15.70 5.79 11.12
N PRO A 123 -17.03 5.95 11.15
CA PRO A 123 -17.83 5.82 9.92
C PRO A 123 -17.48 6.86 8.85
N ILE A 124 -17.17 8.09 9.26
CA ILE A 124 -16.78 9.17 8.33
C ILE A 124 -15.42 8.85 7.71
N VAL A 125 -14.43 8.47 8.53
CA VAL A 125 -13.10 8.07 8.12
C VAL A 125 -13.14 6.88 7.17
N PHE A 126 -13.97 5.88 7.46
CA PHE A 126 -14.16 4.72 6.59
C PHE A 126 -14.62 5.14 5.20
N VAL A 127 -15.60 6.05 5.12
CA VAL A 127 -16.07 6.59 3.84
C VAL A 127 -14.97 7.38 3.13
N MET A 128 -14.25 8.23 3.86
CA MET A 128 -13.15 9.03 3.30
C MET A 128 -12.04 8.17 2.73
N LEU A 129 -11.50 7.23 3.51
CA LEU A 129 -10.41 6.36 3.07
C LEU A 129 -10.86 5.39 1.97
N GLY A 130 -12.09 4.90 2.06
CA GLY A 130 -12.62 3.90 1.13
C GLY A 130 -13.03 4.44 -0.24
N PHE A 131 -13.65 5.63 -0.28
CA PHE A 131 -14.41 6.05 -1.46
C PHE A 131 -14.05 7.44 -1.99
N VAL A 132 -13.57 8.35 -1.14
CA VAL A 132 -13.18 9.69 -1.60
C VAL A 132 -11.95 9.58 -2.50
N ARG A 133 -11.86 10.41 -3.54
CA ARG A 133 -10.72 10.43 -4.48
C ARG A 133 -9.49 11.08 -3.81
N GLY A 134 -8.30 10.59 -4.14
CA GLY A 134 -7.04 11.27 -3.78
C GLY A 134 -6.84 12.59 -4.53
N THR A 135 -5.76 13.30 -4.20
CA THR A 135 -5.35 14.51 -4.90
C THR A 135 -4.82 14.21 -6.30
N ASP A 136 -5.25 15.00 -7.28
CA ASP A 136 -4.77 14.86 -8.66
C ASP A 136 -3.34 15.37 -8.82
N GLY A 137 -2.52 14.60 -9.56
CA GLY A 137 -1.12 14.95 -9.78
C GLY A 137 -0.21 14.71 -8.57
N PRO A 138 1.06 15.13 -8.64
CA PRO A 138 2.01 14.96 -7.53
C PRO A 138 1.63 15.84 -6.32
N ASN A 139 1.86 15.31 -5.12
CA ASN A 139 1.74 16.07 -3.87
C ASN A 139 3.01 15.91 -3.03
N LYS A 140 3.07 16.52 -1.84
CA LYS A 140 4.27 16.49 -0.96
C LYS A 140 4.67 15.09 -0.45
N TYR A 141 3.83 14.08 -0.68
CA TYR A 141 4.05 12.68 -0.30
C TYR A 141 4.40 11.78 -1.48
N GLY A 142 4.47 12.31 -2.71
CA GLY A 142 4.88 11.54 -3.88
C GLY A 142 3.98 11.73 -5.10
N SER A 143 4.28 10.93 -6.12
CA SER A 143 3.61 10.94 -7.42
C SER A 143 2.14 10.47 -7.33
N ASP A 144 1.33 10.78 -8.34
CA ASP A 144 -0.06 10.31 -8.39
C ASP A 144 -0.10 8.77 -8.53
N PRO A 145 -0.66 8.03 -7.56
CA PRO A 145 -0.64 6.57 -7.58
C PRO A 145 -1.45 5.95 -8.73
N LEU A 146 -2.27 6.73 -9.44
CA LEU A 146 -3.01 6.30 -10.63
C LEU A 146 -2.27 6.59 -11.94
N ARG A 147 -1.33 7.55 -11.95
CA ARG A 147 -0.56 7.91 -13.15
C ARG A 147 0.78 7.19 -13.15
N HIS A 148 0.78 5.95 -13.62
CA HIS A 148 2.01 5.22 -13.89
C HIS A 148 2.56 5.67 -15.26
N GLY A 149 3.67 6.43 -15.26
CA GLY A 149 4.60 6.44 -16.39
C GLY A 149 4.16 7.00 -17.75
N VAL A 150 3.18 7.91 -17.82
CA VAL A 150 2.98 8.71 -19.05
C VAL A 150 3.00 10.20 -18.71
N THR A 151 4.21 10.73 -18.59
CA THR A 151 4.48 12.15 -18.82
C THR A 151 4.63 12.33 -20.33
N LEU A 152 3.53 12.55 -21.06
CA LEU A 152 3.68 13.29 -22.30
C LEU A 152 4.18 14.68 -21.88
N GLY A 153 5.44 14.98 -22.22
CA GLY A 153 6.01 16.31 -22.02
C GLY A 153 5.11 17.38 -22.65
N PRO A 154 5.26 18.66 -22.24
CA PRO A 154 4.40 19.71 -22.73
C PRO A 154 4.43 19.73 -24.27
N THR A 155 3.30 19.43 -24.90
CA THR A 155 3.07 19.81 -26.29
C THR A 155 3.04 21.33 -26.28
N GLY A 156 4.03 21.92 -26.97
CA GLY A 156 4.19 23.37 -27.08
C GLY A 156 3.01 24.11 -27.68
#